data_AF-V8NGN4-F1
#
_entry.id   AF-V8NGN4-F1
#
_cell.length_a   1.000
_cell.length_b   1.000
_cell.length_c   1.000
_cell.angle_alpha   90.00
_cell.angle_beta   90.00
_cell.angle_gamma   90.00
#
_symmetry.space_group_name_H-M   'P 1'
#
loop_
_entity.id
_entity.type
_entity.pdbx_description
1 polymer ?
#
loop_
_entity_poly.entity_id
_entity_poly.type
_entity_poly.pdbx_seq_one_letter_code
_entity_poly.pdbx_strand_id
1 'polypeptide(L)'
;MKDLALGGTLLFCIDDKESRNKGTDLLALIVAQHRDHSNNLSGIKLPALEKGLKKIYQEAKKRNASIHLPRIGYSVKGFNWYGTERLIRKYFGSRGIPAYVYYFPRIKASSSSKESTVAILQS
;
A
#
# COMPACT_ATOMS: atom_id res chain seq x y z
N MET A 1 5.23 -15.70 18.38
CA MET A 1 5.97 -14.54 17.83
C MET A 1 5.37 -13.28 18.46
N LYS A 2 6.09 -12.54 19.30
CA LYS A 2 5.56 -11.40 20.07
C LYS A 2 5.64 -10.06 19.33
N ASP A 3 6.23 -10.05 18.13
CA ASP A 3 6.73 -8.81 17.53
C ASP A 3 5.79 -8.18 16.49
N LEU A 4 4.74 -8.91 16.09
CA LEU A 4 3.78 -8.48 15.06
C LEU A 4 2.34 -8.64 15.54
N ALA A 5 1.89 -7.68 16.36
CA ALA A 5 0.50 -7.58 16.81
C ALA A 5 -0.35 -6.72 15.86
N LEU A 6 -1.67 -6.96 15.82
CA LEU A 6 -2.61 -6.10 15.09
C LEU A 6 -2.50 -4.63 15.54
N GLY A 7 -2.33 -3.73 14.57
CA GLY A 7 -2.05 -2.31 14.79
C GLY A 7 -0.57 -1.99 15.05
N GLY A 8 0.30 -3.01 15.01
CA GLY A 8 1.74 -2.86 14.98
C GLY A 8 2.18 -2.09 13.72
N THR A 9 3.23 -1.28 13.87
CA THR A 9 3.80 -0.51 12.76
C THR A 9 5.30 -0.49 12.91
N LEU A 10 6.01 -0.92 11.87
CA LEU A 10 7.46 -0.96 11.80
C LEU A 10 7.93 -0.08 10.64
N LEU A 11 9.07 0.58 10.82
CA LEU A 11 9.72 1.39 9.80
C LEU A 11 11.11 0.81 9.53
N PHE A 12 11.42 0.61 8.25
CA PHE A 12 12.71 0.11 7.79
C PHE A 12 13.31 1.11 6.81
N CYS A 13 14.58 1.48 6.97
CA CYS A 13 15.29 2.22 5.92
C CYS A 13 15.47 1.30 4.71
N ILE A 14 15.33 1.84 3.50
CA ILE A 14 15.43 1.06 2.26
C ILE A 14 16.47 1.62 1.28
N ASP A 15 17.43 2.39 1.79
CA ASP A 15 18.45 3.10 1.00
C ASP A 15 19.50 2.14 0.34
N ASP A 16 19.25 0.82 0.36
CA ASP A 16 20.28 -0.21 0.23
C ASP A 16 20.47 -0.77 -1.19
N LYS A 17 19.56 -0.49 -2.14
CA LYS A 17 19.61 -1.10 -3.49
C LYS A 17 19.81 -0.12 -4.65
N GLU A 18 19.16 1.04 -4.63
CA GLU A 18 19.45 2.16 -5.51
C GLU A 18 19.14 3.45 -4.72
N SER A 19 20.17 4.00 -4.09
CA SER A 19 20.02 5.25 -3.34
C SER A 19 19.66 6.35 -4.33
N ARG A 20 18.55 7.07 -4.07
CA ARG A 20 18.28 8.32 -4.78
C ARG A 20 19.46 9.27 -4.57
N ASN A 21 19.72 10.15 -5.54
CA ASN A 21 20.77 11.17 -5.46
C ASN A 21 20.65 12.04 -4.18
N LYS A 22 19.44 12.17 -3.61
CA LYS A 22 19.14 12.83 -2.32
C LYS A 22 17.88 12.22 -1.68
N GLY A 23 17.85 12.17 -0.34
CA GLY A 23 16.69 11.75 0.47
C GLY A 23 16.91 10.43 1.22
N THR A 24 16.06 10.15 2.20
CA THR A 24 16.01 8.87 2.93
C THR A 24 14.63 8.26 2.75
N ASP A 25 14.55 7.04 2.23
CA ASP A 25 13.28 6.35 2.03
C ASP A 25 13.05 5.32 3.14
N LEU A 26 11.81 5.27 3.63
CA LEU A 26 11.39 4.36 4.69
C LEU A 26 10.23 3.49 4.22
N LEU A 27 10.37 2.18 4.40
CA LEU A 27 9.26 1.23 4.24
C LEU A 27 8.47 1.13 5.54
N ALA A 28 7.18 1.42 5.45
CA ALA A 28 6.22 1.24 6.52
C ALA A 28 5.49 -0.11 6.42
N LEU A 29 5.65 -0.97 7.42
CA LEU A 29 4.86 -2.20 7.58
C LEU A 29 3.78 -1.98 8.63
N ILE A 30 2.50 -2.04 8.23
CA ILE A 30 1.35 -1.98 9.15
C ILE A 30 0.68 -3.34 9.22
N VAL A 31 0.56 -3.90 10.43
CA VAL A 31 -0.14 -5.17 10.65
C VAL A 31 -1.64 -4.89 10.83
N ALA A 32 -2.42 -5.00 9.76
CA ALA A 32 -3.87 -4.77 9.79
C ALA A 32 -4.72 -6.03 9.53
N GLN A 33 -4.08 -7.18 9.31
CA GLN A 33 -4.72 -8.48 9.13
C GLN A 33 -4.07 -9.49 10.07
N HIS A 34 -4.81 -10.56 10.36
CA HIS A 34 -4.29 -11.71 11.09
C HIS A 34 -4.87 -12.99 10.49
N ARG A 35 -4.20 -14.10 10.75
CA ARG A 35 -4.71 -15.44 10.47
C ARG A 35 -5.16 -16.08 11.78
N ASP A 36 -6.28 -16.80 11.73
CA ASP A 36 -6.70 -17.63 12.85
C ASP A 36 -5.92 -18.96 12.90
N HIS A 37 -6.19 -19.78 13.91
CA HIS A 37 -5.56 -21.10 14.04
C HIS A 37 -5.91 -22.07 12.90
N SER A 38 -7.01 -21.82 12.20
CA SER A 38 -7.45 -22.57 11.03
C SER A 38 -6.89 -22.01 9.71
N ASN A 39 -5.91 -21.10 9.78
CA ASN A 39 -5.25 -20.45 8.66
C ASN A 39 -6.16 -19.57 7.79
N ASN A 40 -7.32 -19.16 8.28
CA ASN A 40 -8.19 -18.22 7.58
C ASN A 40 -7.66 -16.79 7.72
N LEU A 41 -7.46 -16.10 6.60
CA LEU A 41 -7.03 -14.70 6.60
C LEU A 41 -8.22 -13.78 6.90
N SER A 42 -8.09 -12.94 7.92
CA SER A 42 -9.09 -11.92 8.19
C SER A 42 -9.12 -10.86 7.07
N GLY A 43 -10.27 -10.21 6.89
CA GLY A 43 -10.29 -8.91 6.21
C GLY A 43 -9.37 -7.89 6.91
N ILE A 44 -9.03 -6.82 6.19
CA ILE A 44 -8.27 -5.70 6.75
C ILE A 44 -9.11 -5.02 7.84
N LYS A 45 -8.58 -4.99 9.06
CA LYS A 45 -9.24 -4.42 10.23
C LYS A 45 -8.99 -2.91 10.26
N LEU A 46 -10.02 -2.11 9.95
CA LEU A 46 -9.93 -0.64 9.91
C LEU A 46 -9.35 -0.02 11.21
N PRO A 47 -9.71 -0.46 12.43
CA PRO A 47 -9.11 0.09 13.65
C PRO A 47 -7.60 -0.15 13.78
N ALA A 48 -7.11 -1.30 13.28
CA ALA A 48 -5.69 -1.60 13.25
C ALA A 48 -4.96 -0.75 12.20
N LEU A 49 -5.58 -0.59 11.02
CA LEU A 49 -5.07 0.28 9.97
C LEU A 49 -4.98 1.74 10.43
N GLU A 50 -6.02 2.26 11.10
CA GLU A 50 -6.05 3.62 11.65
C GLU A 50 -4.91 3.86 12.65
N LYS A 51 -4.64 2.90 13.54
CA LYS A 51 -3.49 2.97 14.47
C LYS A 51 -2.17 3.12 13.71
N GLY A 52 -1.99 2.34 12.63
CA GLY A 52 -0.80 2.43 11.80
C GLY A 52 -0.69 3.76 11.06
N LEU A 53 -1.75 4.19 10.37
CA LEU A 53 -1.77 5.48 9.66
C LEU A 53 -1.48 6.66 10.59
N LYS A 54 -1.97 6.62 11.84
CA LYS A 54 -1.65 7.64 12.85
C LYS A 54 -0.16 7.69 13.18
N LYS A 55 0.51 6.55 13.33
CA LYS A 55 1.96 6.48 13.58
C LYS A 55 2.76 6.98 12.36
N ILE A 56 2.37 6.55 11.16
CA ILE A 56 3.01 7.02 9.92
C ILE A 56 2.87 8.54 9.76
N TYR A 57 1.71 9.11 10.08
CA TYR A 57 1.53 10.56 10.09
C TYR A 57 2.54 11.27 11.00
N GLN A 58 2.73 10.77 12.23
CA GLN A 58 3.66 11.37 13.19
C GLN A 58 5.10 11.34 12.66
N GLU A 59 5.51 10.22 12.07
CA GLU A 59 6.86 10.06 11.51
C GLU A 59 7.07 10.87 10.24
N ALA A 60 6.09 10.91 9.33
CA ALA A 60 6.13 11.73 8.12
C ALA A 60 6.22 13.22 8.46
N LYS A 61 5.45 13.69 9.46
CA LYS A 61 5.49 15.08 9.91
C LYS A 61 6.86 15.46 10.48
N LYS A 62 7.46 14.61 11.32
CA LYS A 62 8.79 14.86 11.90
C LYS A 62 9.89 14.96 10.83
N ARG A 63 9.75 14.20 9.75
CA ARG A 63 10.75 14.07 8.68
C ARG A 63 10.47 14.96 7.48
N ASN A 64 9.36 15.70 7.48
CA ASN A 64 8.85 16.42 6.32
C ASN A 64 8.74 15.51 5.07
N ALA A 65 8.28 14.27 5.26
CA ALA A 65 8.22 13.26 4.21
C ALA A 65 6.85 13.24 3.51
N SER A 66 6.87 12.89 2.22
CA SER A 66 5.67 12.44 1.50
C SER A 66 5.38 10.98 1.80
N ILE A 67 4.13 10.56 1.58
CA ILE A 67 3.68 9.19 1.77
C ILE A 67 3.29 8.59 0.42
N HIS A 68 3.80 7.39 0.14
CA HIS A 68 3.56 6.66 -1.08
C HIS A 68 2.99 5.28 -0.73
N LEU A 69 1.83 4.94 -1.29
CA LEU A 69 1.14 3.69 -0.94
C LEU A 69 0.39 3.09 -2.13
N PRO A 70 0.28 1.76 -2.21
CA PRO A 70 -0.63 1.12 -3.16
C PRO A 70 -2.09 1.33 -2.74
N ARG A 71 -3.02 1.14 -3.68
CA ARG A 71 -4.44 0.99 -3.34
C ARG A 71 -4.66 -0.25 -2.47
N ILE A 72 -4.82 -0.02 -1.17
CA ILE A 72 -5.06 -1.06 -0.16
C ILE A 72 -6.32 -1.85 -0.50
N GLY A 73 -6.25 -3.18 -0.30
CA GLY A 73 -7.41 -4.06 -0.39
C GLY A 73 -8.00 -4.25 -1.79
N TYR A 74 -7.27 -3.90 -2.85
CA TYR A 74 -7.69 -4.07 -4.25
C TYR A 74 -8.20 -5.48 -4.58
N SER A 75 -7.55 -6.52 -4.05
CA SER A 75 -7.89 -7.94 -4.29
C SER A 75 -8.72 -8.58 -3.17
N VAL A 76 -9.19 -7.81 -2.19
CA VAL A 76 -9.95 -8.33 -1.05
C VAL A 76 -11.44 -8.12 -1.32
N LYS A 77 -12.19 -9.22 -1.48
CA LYS A 77 -13.64 -9.17 -1.73
C LYS A 77 -14.34 -8.44 -0.58
N GLY A 78 -15.23 -7.49 -0.92
CA GLY A 78 -15.98 -6.71 0.06
C GLY A 78 -15.13 -5.73 0.87
N PHE A 79 -13.92 -5.40 0.42
CA PHE A 79 -13.08 -4.44 1.12
C PHE A 79 -13.67 -3.03 1.09
N ASN A 80 -13.77 -2.42 2.27
CA ASN A 80 -14.23 -1.05 2.42
C ASN A 80 -13.12 -0.04 2.05
N TRP A 81 -12.94 0.16 0.74
CA TRP A 81 -12.02 1.18 0.22
C TRP A 81 -12.42 2.58 0.70
N TYR A 82 -13.71 2.91 0.68
CA TYR A 82 -14.21 4.23 1.08
C TYR A 82 -13.82 4.60 2.51
N GLY A 83 -13.98 3.66 3.45
CA GLY A 83 -13.55 3.84 4.84
C GLY A 83 -12.04 4.02 4.97
N THR A 84 -11.27 3.30 4.16
CA THR A 84 -9.80 3.42 4.13
C THR A 84 -9.33 4.76 3.58
N GLU A 85 -9.91 5.20 2.47
CA GLU A 85 -9.63 6.49 1.86
C GLU A 85 -9.99 7.64 2.79
N ARG A 86 -11.11 7.54 3.52
CA ARG A 86 -11.46 8.50 4.58
C ARG A 86 -10.38 8.58 5.66
N LEU A 87 -9.81 7.45 6.08
CA LEU A 87 -8.70 7.45 7.05
C LEU A 87 -7.44 8.08 6.46
N ILE A 88 -7.06 7.73 5.23
CA ILE A 88 -5.91 8.35 4.53
C ILE A 88 -6.08 9.87 4.48
N ARG A 89 -7.27 10.37 4.09
CA ARG A 89 -7.56 11.80 4.04
C ARG A 89 -7.54 12.46 5.43
N LYS A 90 -8.08 11.79 6.46
CA LYS A 90 -8.09 12.26 7.86
C LYS A 90 -6.68 12.39 8.45
N TYR A 91 -5.77 11.48 8.12
CA TYR A 91 -4.43 11.47 8.72
C TYR A 91 -3.39 12.21 7.88
N PHE A 92 -3.50 12.20 6.55
CA PHE A 92 -2.49 12.78 5.67
C PHE A 92 -2.98 14.05 4.98
N GLY A 93 -3.94 13.94 4.05
CA GLY A 93 -4.34 15.04 3.17
C GLY A 93 -4.87 16.28 3.92
N SER A 94 -5.75 16.09 4.90
CA SER A 94 -6.28 17.20 5.72
C SER A 94 -5.25 17.83 6.66
N ARG A 95 -4.07 17.22 6.81
CA ARG A 95 -3.00 17.66 7.72
C ARG A 95 -1.73 18.11 6.98
N GLY A 96 -1.84 18.33 5.67
CA GLY A 96 -0.76 18.87 4.84
C GLY A 96 0.36 17.88 4.52
N ILE A 97 0.17 16.57 4.71
CA ILE A 97 1.15 15.56 4.28
C ILE A 97 0.80 15.13 2.85
N PRO A 98 1.69 15.35 1.86
CA PRO A 98 1.49 14.84 0.50
C PRO A 98 1.38 13.32 0.53
N ALA A 99 0.30 12.77 -0.02
CA ALA A 99 0.04 11.33 -0.06
C ALA A 99 -0.38 10.90 -1.46
N TYR A 100 0.28 9.87 -2.00
CA TYR A 100 0.10 9.38 -3.35
C TYR A 100 -0.37 7.92 -3.32
N VAL A 101 -1.57 7.67 -3.86
CA VAL A 101 -2.14 6.31 -3.96
C VAL A 101 -1.96 5.80 -5.38
N TYR A 102 -1.28 4.66 -5.53
CA TYR A 102 -1.07 4.04 -6.84
C TYR A 102 -2.17 3.05 -7.20
N TYR A 103 -2.73 3.24 -8.39
CA TYR A 103 -3.66 2.32 -9.04
C TYR A 103 -2.89 1.50 -10.08
N PHE A 104 -2.49 0.29 -9.71
CA PHE A 104 -1.84 -0.62 -10.66
C PHE A 104 -2.88 -1.53 -11.33
N PRO A 105 -2.87 -1.66 -12.67
CA PRO A 105 -3.70 -2.63 -13.36
C PRO A 105 -3.26 -4.04 -12.98
N ARG A 106 -4.23 -4.95 -12.84
CA ARG A 106 -3.90 -6.37 -12.73
C ARG A 106 -3.24 -6.77 -14.04
N ILE A 107 -1.98 -7.26 -14.01
CA ILE A 107 -1.43 -7.98 -15.15
C ILE A 107 -2.43 -9.10 -15.41
N LYS A 108 -3.21 -9.00 -16.49
CA LYS A 108 -4.00 -10.13 -16.96
C LYS A 108 -2.94 -11.18 -17.25
N ALA A 109 -2.92 -12.27 -16.48
CA ALA A 109 -2.15 -13.44 -16.86
C ALA A 109 -2.49 -13.68 -18.33
N SER A 110 -1.52 -13.48 -19.21
CA SER A 110 -1.71 -13.58 -20.64
C SER A 110 -2.21 -14.98 -20.91
N SER A 111 -3.49 -15.12 -21.24
CA SER A 111 -3.99 -16.30 -21.92
C SER A 111 -3.14 -16.44 -23.18
N SER A 112 -2.45 -17.58 -23.27
CA SER A 112 -1.67 -18.09 -24.40
C SER A 112 -2.09 -17.55 -25.78
N SER A 113 -1.09 -17.13 -26.55
CA SER A 113 -0.96 -17.24 -28.01
C SER A 113 -2.16 -16.81 -28.86
N LYS A 114 -2.07 -15.61 -29.46
CA LYS A 114 -2.51 -15.41 -30.85
C LYS A 114 -1.49 -14.54 -31.58
N GLU A 115 -0.92 -15.12 -32.63
CA GLU A 115 0.01 -14.51 -33.57
C GLU A 115 -0.52 -13.17 -34.09
N SER A 116 0.36 -12.19 -34.18
CA SER A 116 0.07 -10.93 -34.86
C SER A 116 0.34 -11.13 -36.35
N THR A 117 -0.69 -11.44 -37.13
CA THR A 117 -0.63 -11.38 -38.59
C THR A 117 -0.58 -9.91 -39.01
N VAL A 118 0.54 -9.48 -39.57
CA VAL A 118 0.68 -8.15 -40.20
C VAL A 118 0.04 -8.22 -41.58
N ALA A 119 -1.13 -7.62 -41.75
CA ALA A 119 -1.70 -7.36 -43.07
C ALA A 119 -1.05 -6.09 -43.64
N ILE A 120 -0.19 -6.27 -44.63
CA ILE A 120 0.30 -5.19 -45.50
C ILE A 120 -0.85 -4.78 -46.41
N LEU A 121 -1.27 -3.51 -46.34
CA LEU A 121 -2.07 -2.87 -47.37
C LEU A 121 -1.14 -2.00 -48.22
N GLN A 122 -0.76 -2.53 -49.39
CA GLN A 122 -0.58 -1.75 -50.61
C GLN A 122 -1.92 -1.86 -51.36
N SER A 123 -2.48 -0.79 -51.92
CA SER A 123 -1.97 -0.06 -53.09
C SER A 123 -2.55 1.36 -53.10
#